data_AF-A0A2N3W5T5-F1
#
_entry.id   AF-A0A2N3W5T5-F1
#
_cell.length_a   1.000
_cell.length_b   1.000
_cell.length_c   1.000
_cell.angle_alpha   90.00
_cell.angle_beta   90.00
_cell.angle_gamma   90.00
#
_symmetry.space_group_name_H-M   'P 1'
#
loop_
_entity.id
_entity.type
_entity.pdbx_description
1 polymer ?
#
loop_
_entity_poly.entity_id
_entity_poly.type
_entity_poly.pdbx_seq_one_letter_code
_entity_poly.pdbx_strand_id
1 'polypeptide(L)'
;MGHLDHAAFGWLTPVLSYVMACIGAALGLRCTVRALSATGRSRRNWLVTAASAIGTGIWTMHFVAMLGFAVTGTDIHYNVPLTLLSLLVAMLVVGAGVFAVGYGKDRTRALLLGGLTTGLGVASMHYLGMAALRLHGQIHYDPALVGLSVLIAVVAATAALWAGLNIKSPAAVAVAALVMGAAVSSMHYTGMIAVSVHVTPSGADLPGATAMQFIFPLAVGLGSYLFITSAFVALSPTAGERSAYRSAELTDLNAPPAASPRDASTPERMRTSGPL
;
A
#
# COMPACT_ATOMS: atom_id res chain seq x y z
N MET A 1 1.96 16.44 -34.05
CA MET A 1 2.17 15.64 -32.82
C MET A 1 1.95 16.57 -31.64
N GLY A 2 1.13 16.20 -30.65
CA GLY A 2 1.03 16.99 -29.42
C GLY A 2 2.29 16.76 -28.59
N HIS A 3 2.89 17.82 -28.04
CA HIS A 3 3.95 17.65 -27.05
C HIS A 3 3.33 17.08 -25.77
N LEU A 4 3.98 16.06 -25.19
CA LEU A 4 3.59 15.46 -23.93
C LEU A 4 4.40 16.13 -22.82
N ASP A 5 3.73 16.87 -21.95
CA ASP A 5 4.34 17.36 -20.71
C ASP A 5 3.96 16.42 -19.58
N HIS A 6 4.95 15.70 -19.04
CA HIS A 6 4.78 14.81 -17.88
C HIS A 6 4.86 15.54 -16.54
N ALA A 7 5.11 16.85 -16.58
CA ALA A 7 5.32 17.73 -15.45
C ALA A 7 4.65 19.10 -15.70
N ALA A 8 3.38 19.10 -16.14
CA ALA A 8 2.63 20.32 -16.41
C ALA A 8 2.55 21.27 -15.18
N PHE A 9 2.70 20.73 -13.97
CA PHE A 9 2.80 21.47 -12.70
C PHE A 9 4.22 21.45 -12.08
N GLY A 10 5.25 21.16 -12.89
CA GLY A 10 6.62 20.92 -12.44
C GLY A 10 6.83 19.56 -11.76
N TRP A 11 7.91 19.41 -11.01
CA TRP A 11 8.28 18.15 -10.33
C TRP A 11 7.34 17.73 -9.18
N LEU A 12 6.35 18.58 -8.83
CA LEU A 12 5.45 18.33 -7.72
C LEU A 12 4.62 17.06 -7.92
N THR A 13 3.99 16.88 -9.07
CA THR A 13 3.11 15.72 -9.33
C THR A 13 3.88 14.40 -9.40
N PRO A 14 5.06 14.28 -10.06
CA PRO A 14 5.90 13.08 -9.94
C PRO A 14 6.33 12.76 -8.51
N VAL A 15 6.74 13.77 -7.73
CA VAL A 15 7.21 13.57 -6.36
C VAL A 15 6.06 13.12 -5.46
N LEU A 16 4.89 13.77 -5.54
CA LEU A 16 3.71 13.37 -4.78
C LEU A 16 3.24 11.97 -5.17
N SER A 17 3.21 11.66 -6.47
CA SER A 17 2.90 10.33 -6.97
C SER A 17 3.83 9.28 -6.35
N TYR A 18 5.14 9.49 -6.41
CA TYR A 18 6.13 8.61 -5.80
C TYR A 18 5.95 8.46 -4.29
N VAL A 19 5.66 9.54 -3.55
CA VAL A 19 5.38 9.48 -2.11
C VAL A 19 4.16 8.62 -1.83
N MET A 20 3.08 8.75 -2.60
CA MET A 20 1.87 7.93 -2.46
C MET A 20 2.16 6.45 -2.73
N ALA A 21 3.01 6.15 -3.72
CA ALA A 21 3.49 4.80 -3.98
C ALA A 21 4.23 4.21 -2.77
N CYS A 22 5.15 4.99 -2.19
CA CYS A 22 5.93 4.60 -1.03
C CYS A 22 5.05 4.34 0.20
N ILE A 23 4.05 5.20 0.46
CA ILE A 23 3.12 5.03 1.58
C ILE A 23 2.30 3.74 1.41
N GLY A 24 1.73 3.53 0.21
CA GLY A 24 0.99 2.31 -0.09
C GLY A 24 1.84 1.04 0.05
N ALA A 25 3.07 1.08 -0.46
CA ALA A 25 4.04 0.00 -0.34
C ALA A 25 4.41 -0.28 1.14
N ALA A 26 4.74 0.75 1.91
CA ALA A 26 5.12 0.61 3.32
C ALA A 26 3.97 0.05 4.16
N LEU A 27 2.76 0.59 3.99
CA LEU A 27 1.58 0.13 4.70
C LEU A 27 1.22 -1.30 4.30
N GLY A 28 1.20 -1.60 3.00
CA GLY A 28 0.97 -2.93 2.47
C GLY A 28 1.93 -3.98 3.01
N LEU A 29 3.23 -3.63 3.04
CA LEU A 29 4.28 -4.50 3.54
C LEU A 29 4.13 -4.78 5.04
N ARG A 30 3.90 -3.73 5.85
CA ARG A 30 3.67 -3.84 7.30
C ARG A 30 2.44 -4.69 7.61
N CYS A 31 1.34 -4.46 6.91
CA CYS A 31 0.12 -5.25 7.06
C CYS A 31 0.32 -6.71 6.66
N THR A 32 1.06 -6.97 5.56
CA THR A 32 1.39 -8.34 5.12
C THR A 32 2.24 -9.07 6.16
N VAL A 33 3.29 -8.45 6.69
CA VAL A 33 4.14 -9.02 7.76
C VAL A 33 3.31 -9.35 9.00
N ARG A 34 2.38 -8.45 9.40
CA ARG A 34 1.46 -8.70 10.52
C ARG A 34 0.49 -9.84 10.23
N ALA A 35 -0.01 -9.96 9.01
CA ALA A 35 -0.87 -11.06 8.61
C ALA A 35 -0.17 -12.42 8.76
N LEU A 36 1.10 -12.51 8.37
CA LEU A 36 1.88 -13.75 8.45
C LEU A 36 2.12 -14.21 9.90
N SER A 37 2.07 -13.30 10.87
CA SER A 37 2.19 -13.60 12.30
C SER A 37 0.84 -13.81 12.99
N ALA A 38 -0.28 -13.65 12.27
CA ALA A 38 -1.63 -13.74 12.79
C ALA A 38 -2.35 -15.01 12.30
N THR A 39 -3.42 -15.40 13.00
CA THR A 39 -4.24 -16.57 12.65
C THR A 39 -5.72 -16.18 12.48
N GLY A 40 -6.48 -17.06 11.81
CA GLY A 40 -7.94 -16.92 11.65
C GLY A 40 -8.39 -15.58 11.04
N ARG A 41 -9.34 -14.93 11.70
CA ARG A 41 -9.95 -13.65 11.25
C ARG A 41 -8.95 -12.50 11.25
N SER A 42 -8.00 -12.47 12.19
CA SER A 42 -7.00 -11.41 12.27
C SER A 42 -6.08 -11.42 11.04
N ARG A 43 -5.61 -12.60 10.62
CA ARG A 43 -4.83 -12.77 9.38
C ARG A 43 -5.57 -12.22 8.17
N ARG A 44 -6.84 -12.60 8.00
CA ARG A 44 -7.67 -12.14 6.89
C ARG A 44 -7.79 -10.61 6.88
N ASN A 45 -8.08 -10.00 8.03
CA ASN A 45 -8.25 -8.55 8.12
C ASN A 45 -6.96 -7.82 7.74
N TRP A 46 -5.80 -8.28 8.21
CA TRP A 46 -4.52 -7.71 7.81
C TRP A 46 -4.22 -7.84 6.31
N LEU A 47 -4.58 -8.96 5.69
CA LEU A 47 -4.43 -9.14 4.24
C LEU A 47 -5.38 -8.23 3.46
N VAL A 48 -6.62 -8.05 3.92
CA VAL A 48 -7.56 -7.08 3.31
C VAL A 48 -7.01 -5.67 3.41
N THR A 49 -6.51 -5.25 4.57
CA THR A 49 -5.88 -3.92 4.75
C THR A 49 -4.62 -3.76 3.91
N ALA A 50 -3.82 -4.83 3.75
CA ALA A 50 -2.65 -4.81 2.87
C ALA A 50 -3.07 -4.63 1.40
N ALA A 51 -4.04 -5.41 0.93
CA ALA A 51 -4.57 -5.34 -0.43
C ALA A 51 -5.18 -3.98 -0.75
N SER A 52 -6.01 -3.45 0.17
CA SER A 52 -6.61 -2.13 0.00
C SER A 52 -5.55 -1.03 -0.03
N ALA A 53 -4.55 -1.06 0.86
CA ALA A 53 -3.48 -0.08 0.91
C ALA A 53 -2.57 -0.10 -0.33
N ILE A 54 -2.20 -1.29 -0.83
CA ILE A 54 -1.39 -1.40 -2.04
C ILE A 54 -2.23 -0.94 -3.25
N GLY A 55 -3.49 -1.40 -3.35
CA GLY A 55 -4.38 -1.02 -4.44
C GLY A 55 -4.64 0.48 -4.52
N THR A 56 -5.02 1.11 -3.40
CA THR A 56 -5.23 2.57 -3.36
C THR A 56 -3.92 3.33 -3.53
N GLY A 57 -2.80 2.86 -2.98
CA GLY A 57 -1.50 3.52 -3.11
C GLY A 57 -1.03 3.59 -4.56
N ILE A 58 -1.10 2.47 -5.29
CA ILE A 58 -0.72 2.40 -6.69
C ILE A 58 -1.71 3.20 -7.55
N TRP A 59 -3.01 3.10 -7.28
CA TRP A 59 -4.02 3.88 -8.00
C TRP A 59 -3.82 5.38 -7.83
N THR A 60 -3.62 5.84 -6.59
CA THR A 60 -3.38 7.25 -6.30
C THR A 60 -2.07 7.71 -6.90
N MET A 61 -1.00 6.91 -6.84
CA MET A 61 0.25 7.18 -7.55
C MET A 61 0.00 7.43 -9.03
N HIS A 62 -0.70 6.50 -9.70
CA HIS A 62 -0.97 6.58 -11.13
C HIS A 62 -1.75 7.85 -11.49
N PHE A 63 -2.87 8.11 -10.83
CA PHE A 63 -3.71 9.25 -11.17
C PHE A 63 -3.11 10.61 -10.76
N VAL A 64 -2.34 10.67 -9.67
CA VAL A 64 -1.58 11.89 -9.32
C VAL A 64 -0.50 12.18 -10.36
N ALA A 65 0.18 11.16 -10.90
CA ALA A 65 1.09 11.35 -12.02
C ALA A 65 0.35 11.82 -13.29
N MET A 66 -0.83 11.24 -13.57
CA MET A 66 -1.68 11.66 -14.69
C MET A 66 -2.22 13.08 -14.56
N LEU A 67 -2.39 13.64 -13.35
CA LEU A 67 -2.68 15.07 -13.18
C LEU A 67 -1.55 15.96 -13.72
N GLY A 68 -0.31 15.48 -13.69
CA GLY A 68 0.84 16.14 -14.30
C GLY A 68 0.94 15.93 -15.81
N PHE A 69 0.16 15.00 -16.38
CA PHE A 69 0.14 14.69 -17.80
C PHE A 69 -0.83 15.61 -18.53
N ALA A 70 -0.29 16.44 -19.41
CA ALA A 70 -1.07 17.31 -20.29
C ALA A 70 -0.73 17.02 -21.75
N VAL A 71 -1.74 17.09 -22.62
CA VAL A 71 -1.58 17.00 -24.07
C VAL A 71 -1.92 18.37 -24.65
N THR A 72 -0.97 19.00 -25.32
CA THR A 72 -1.23 20.30 -25.97
C THR A 72 -2.35 20.18 -27.00
N GLY A 73 -3.35 21.05 -26.92
CA GLY A 73 -4.42 21.16 -27.93
C GLY A 73 -5.68 20.33 -27.65
N THR A 74 -5.80 19.65 -26.50
CA THR A 74 -7.06 19.03 -26.07
C THR A 74 -7.14 18.98 -24.54
N ASP A 75 -8.34 19.18 -24.01
CA ASP A 75 -8.63 18.83 -22.62
C ASP A 75 -8.66 17.31 -22.43
N ILE A 76 -8.46 16.89 -21.18
CA ILE A 76 -8.50 15.48 -20.77
C ILE A 76 -9.66 15.29 -19.80
N HIS A 77 -10.65 14.51 -20.23
CA HIS A 77 -11.75 14.03 -19.41
C HIS A 77 -11.54 12.55 -19.06
N TYR A 78 -12.24 12.10 -18.03
CA TYR A 78 -12.16 10.74 -17.53
C TYR A 78 -13.53 10.08 -17.54
N ASN A 79 -13.57 8.85 -18.08
CA ASN A 79 -14.72 7.98 -17.94
C ASN A 79 -14.79 7.44 -16.50
N VAL A 80 -15.73 7.98 -15.72
CA VAL A 80 -15.88 7.67 -14.29
C VAL A 80 -16.00 6.15 -14.01
N PRO A 81 -16.85 5.38 -14.73
CA PRO A 81 -16.94 3.94 -14.52
C PRO A 81 -15.62 3.18 -14.72
N LEU A 82 -14.88 3.46 -15.80
CA LEU A 82 -13.60 2.81 -16.06
C LEU A 82 -12.54 3.19 -15.03
N THR A 83 -12.53 4.44 -14.58
CA THR A 83 -11.65 4.89 -13.50
C THR A 83 -11.92 4.14 -12.20
N LEU A 84 -13.19 3.99 -11.81
CA LEU A 84 -13.57 3.20 -10.62
C LEU A 84 -13.26 1.71 -10.80
N LEU A 85 -13.46 1.17 -12.00
CA LEU A 85 -13.13 -0.21 -12.32
C LEU A 85 -11.62 -0.45 -12.20
N SER A 86 -10.77 0.50 -12.62
CA SER A 86 -9.31 0.40 -12.46
C SER A 86 -8.91 0.29 -10.98
N LEU A 87 -9.54 1.08 -10.11
CA LEU A 87 -9.33 0.99 -8.65
C LEU A 87 -9.76 -0.38 -8.11
N LEU A 88 -10.94 -0.86 -8.51
CA LEU A 88 -11.46 -2.15 -8.07
C LEU A 88 -10.56 -3.30 -8.53
N VAL A 89 -10.11 -3.28 -9.79
CA VAL A 89 -9.18 -4.26 -10.35
C VAL A 89 -7.86 -4.26 -9.57
N ALA A 90 -7.31 -3.08 -9.25
CA ALA A 90 -6.13 -3.01 -8.40
C ALA A 90 -6.37 -3.68 -7.05
N MET A 91 -7.44 -3.35 -6.33
CA MET A 91 -7.70 -3.95 -5.02
C MET A 91 -7.92 -5.47 -5.08
N LEU A 92 -8.69 -5.96 -6.05
CA LEU A 92 -9.05 -7.37 -6.13
C LEU A 92 -7.90 -8.24 -6.65
N VAL A 93 -7.23 -7.83 -7.71
CA VAL A 93 -6.17 -8.63 -8.35
C VAL A 93 -4.90 -8.59 -7.52
N VAL A 94 -4.49 -7.41 -7.03
CA VAL A 94 -3.38 -7.33 -6.06
C VAL A 94 -3.75 -8.06 -4.78
N GLY A 95 -5.00 -7.94 -4.32
CA GLY A 95 -5.50 -8.70 -3.18
C GLY A 95 -5.36 -10.20 -3.36
N ALA A 96 -5.73 -10.75 -4.51
CA ALA A 96 -5.55 -12.17 -4.82
C ALA A 96 -4.07 -12.60 -4.70
N GLY A 97 -3.13 -11.78 -5.20
CA GLY A 97 -1.70 -12.06 -5.08
C GLY A 97 -1.18 -12.00 -3.64
N VAL A 98 -1.60 -10.99 -2.88
CA VAL A 98 -1.26 -10.84 -1.45
C VAL A 98 -1.86 -11.98 -0.62
N PHE A 99 -3.09 -12.42 -0.92
CA PHE A 99 -3.73 -13.56 -0.27
C PHE A 99 -3.06 -14.89 -0.64
N ALA A 100 -2.60 -15.05 -1.88
CA ALA A 100 -1.86 -16.23 -2.32
C ALA A 100 -0.57 -16.41 -1.51
N VAL A 101 0.20 -15.33 -1.31
CA VAL A 101 1.37 -15.32 -0.40
C VAL A 101 0.95 -15.47 1.05
N GLY A 102 -0.14 -14.80 1.40
CA GLY A 102 -0.71 -14.78 2.74
C GLY A 102 -1.14 -16.15 3.23
N TYR A 103 -1.61 -17.07 2.38
CA TYR A 103 -2.08 -18.42 2.78
C TYR A 103 -1.26 -19.57 2.17
N GLY A 104 -0.33 -19.30 1.26
CA GLY A 104 0.48 -20.31 0.60
C GLY A 104 1.34 -21.12 1.56
N LYS A 105 1.29 -22.45 1.43
CA LYS A 105 2.17 -23.38 2.19
C LYS A 105 3.57 -23.45 1.60
N ASP A 106 3.66 -23.46 0.26
CA ASP A 106 4.92 -23.40 -0.49
C ASP A 106 5.25 -21.93 -0.77
N ARG A 107 6.34 -21.44 -0.17
CA ARG A 107 6.75 -20.04 -0.28
C ARG A 107 7.16 -19.67 -1.69
N THR A 108 7.85 -20.54 -2.41
CA THR A 108 8.36 -20.24 -3.75
C THR A 108 7.19 -20.15 -4.74
N ARG A 109 6.31 -21.16 -4.72
CA ARG A 109 5.13 -21.15 -5.60
C ARG A 109 4.19 -19.99 -5.28
N ALA A 110 4.00 -19.68 -3.99
CA ALA A 110 3.16 -18.57 -3.58
C ALA A 110 3.75 -17.21 -4.00
N LEU A 111 5.08 -17.04 -3.94
CA LEU A 111 5.76 -15.84 -4.44
C LEU A 111 5.63 -15.69 -5.95
N LEU A 112 5.82 -16.76 -6.72
CA LEU A 112 5.70 -16.71 -8.19
C LEU A 112 4.27 -16.37 -8.63
N LEU A 113 3.27 -17.09 -8.09
CA LEU A 113 1.87 -16.84 -8.40
C LEU A 113 1.40 -15.48 -7.87
N GLY A 114 1.79 -15.14 -6.64
CA GLY A 114 1.45 -13.86 -6.02
C GLY A 114 2.09 -12.67 -6.74
N GLY A 115 3.36 -12.78 -7.13
CA GLY A 115 4.10 -11.76 -7.87
C GLY A 115 3.53 -11.55 -9.27
N LEU A 116 3.25 -12.64 -10.00
CA LEU A 116 2.60 -12.58 -11.30
C LEU A 116 1.21 -11.93 -11.19
N THR A 117 0.37 -12.41 -10.28
CA THR A 117 -1.00 -11.89 -10.12
C THR A 117 -0.99 -10.43 -9.70
N THR A 118 -0.20 -10.07 -8.68
CA THR A 118 -0.07 -8.69 -8.23
C THR A 118 0.45 -7.79 -9.34
N GLY A 119 1.53 -8.18 -10.03
CA GLY A 119 2.11 -7.40 -11.13
C GLY A 119 1.14 -7.18 -12.29
N LEU A 120 0.41 -8.22 -12.68
CA LEU A 120 -0.67 -8.11 -13.68
C LEU A 120 -1.80 -7.22 -13.18
N GLY A 121 -2.12 -7.23 -11.89
CA GLY A 121 -3.08 -6.29 -11.28
C GLY A 121 -2.62 -4.83 -11.38
N VAL A 122 -1.35 -4.56 -11.09
CA VAL A 122 -0.75 -3.22 -11.24
C VAL A 122 -0.81 -2.76 -12.69
N ALA A 123 -0.38 -3.61 -13.63
CA ALA A 123 -0.41 -3.30 -15.06
C ALA A 123 -1.84 -3.11 -15.58
N SER A 124 -2.76 -3.99 -15.19
CA SER A 124 -4.18 -3.89 -15.59
C SER A 124 -4.80 -2.60 -15.08
N MET A 125 -4.53 -2.20 -13.83
CA MET A 125 -5.00 -0.93 -13.31
C MET A 125 -4.44 0.24 -14.11
N HIS A 126 -3.14 0.25 -14.40
CA HIS A 126 -2.50 1.32 -15.18
C HIS A 126 -3.15 1.46 -16.56
N TYR A 127 -3.25 0.37 -17.33
CA TYR A 127 -3.80 0.42 -18.69
C TYR A 127 -5.31 0.65 -18.73
N LEU A 128 -6.05 0.19 -17.70
CA LEU A 128 -7.46 0.51 -17.58
C LEU A 128 -7.69 1.98 -17.19
N GLY A 129 -6.79 2.56 -16.38
CA GLY A 129 -6.75 3.99 -16.11
C GLY A 129 -6.49 4.81 -17.37
N MET A 130 -5.54 4.37 -18.21
CA MET A 130 -5.30 4.98 -19.52
C MET A 130 -6.49 4.83 -20.48
N ALA A 131 -7.17 3.69 -20.47
CA ALA A 131 -8.39 3.47 -21.27
C ALA A 131 -9.57 4.34 -20.83
N ALA A 132 -9.54 4.86 -19.59
CA ALA A 132 -10.53 5.78 -19.07
C ALA A 132 -10.38 7.21 -19.64
N LEU A 133 -9.24 7.53 -20.27
CA LEU A 133 -9.02 8.84 -20.87
C LEU A 133 -10.00 9.10 -22.02
N ARG A 134 -10.49 10.34 -22.05
CA ARG A 134 -11.32 10.91 -23.11
C ARG A 134 -10.68 12.22 -23.53
N LEU A 135 -10.22 12.26 -24.77
CA LEU A 135 -9.57 13.41 -25.39
C LEU A 135 -9.90 13.42 -26.88
N HIS A 136 -9.74 14.56 -27.54
CA HIS A 136 -9.99 14.69 -28.96
C HIS A 136 -8.82 14.12 -29.78
N GLY A 137 -8.78 12.80 -29.91
CA GLY A 137 -7.68 12.11 -30.57
C GLY A 137 -7.65 10.61 -30.32
N GLN A 138 -6.62 9.96 -30.86
CA GLN A 138 -6.37 8.54 -30.67
C GLN A 138 -5.06 8.33 -29.90
N ILE A 139 -5.09 7.42 -28.94
CA ILE A 139 -3.94 6.99 -28.14
C ILE A 139 -3.38 5.71 -28.77
N HIS A 140 -2.12 5.75 -29.19
CA HIS A 140 -1.39 4.59 -29.70
C HIS A 140 -0.33 4.15 -28.70
N TYR A 141 -0.10 2.84 -28.66
CA TYR A 141 0.86 2.21 -27.76
C TYR A 141 1.93 1.47 -28.56
N ASP A 142 3.20 1.59 -28.14
CA ASP A 142 4.27 0.69 -28.56
C ASP A 142 4.16 -0.64 -27.78
N PRO A 143 3.87 -1.78 -28.42
CA PRO A 143 3.72 -3.06 -27.75
C PRO A 143 4.96 -3.52 -26.99
N ALA A 144 6.17 -3.16 -27.45
CA ALA A 144 7.41 -3.56 -26.80
C ALA A 144 7.61 -2.84 -25.46
N LEU A 145 7.34 -1.52 -25.43
CA LEU A 145 7.40 -0.74 -24.20
C LEU A 145 6.26 -1.09 -23.23
N VAL A 146 5.09 -1.45 -23.74
CA VAL A 146 4.02 -2.03 -22.92
C VAL A 146 4.45 -3.36 -22.29
N GLY A 147 5.06 -4.25 -23.08
CA GLY A 147 5.60 -5.51 -22.56
C GLY A 147 6.66 -5.28 -21.48
N LEU A 148 7.55 -4.29 -21.68
CA LEU A 148 8.56 -3.91 -20.70
C LEU A 148 7.95 -3.36 -19.41
N SER A 149 6.92 -2.50 -19.50
CA SER A 149 6.24 -1.97 -18.31
C SER A 149 5.60 -3.10 -17.49
N VAL A 150 4.94 -4.06 -18.15
CA VAL A 150 4.31 -5.23 -17.52
C VAL A 150 5.38 -6.10 -16.85
N LEU A 151 6.52 -6.31 -17.50
CA LEU A 151 7.64 -7.04 -16.92
C LEU A 151 8.16 -6.35 -15.65
N ILE A 152 8.36 -5.02 -15.68
CA ILE A 152 8.75 -4.24 -14.50
C ILE A 152 7.71 -4.41 -13.39
N ALA A 153 6.41 -4.38 -13.71
CA ALA A 153 5.33 -4.57 -12.74
C ALA A 153 5.44 -5.93 -12.02
N VAL A 154 5.63 -7.02 -12.77
CA VAL A 154 5.73 -8.38 -12.23
C VAL A 154 6.98 -8.56 -11.39
N VAL A 155 8.13 -8.04 -11.84
CA VAL A 155 9.38 -8.11 -11.08
C VAL A 155 9.27 -7.30 -9.79
N ALA A 156 8.74 -6.07 -9.86
CA ALA A 156 8.53 -5.21 -8.70
C ALA A 156 7.56 -5.85 -7.69
N ALA A 157 6.45 -6.41 -8.16
CA ALA A 157 5.48 -7.10 -7.33
C ALA A 157 6.07 -8.35 -6.66
N THR A 158 6.88 -9.12 -7.38
CA THR A 158 7.56 -10.30 -6.83
C THR A 158 8.57 -9.89 -5.76
N ALA A 159 9.39 -8.86 -6.02
CA ALA A 159 10.35 -8.33 -5.06
C ALA A 159 9.67 -7.78 -3.80
N ALA A 160 8.53 -7.10 -3.96
CA ALA A 160 7.71 -6.58 -2.87
C ALA A 160 7.19 -7.69 -1.94
N LEU A 161 6.62 -8.75 -2.52
CA LEU A 161 6.11 -9.89 -1.76
C LEU A 161 7.27 -10.66 -1.11
N TRP A 162 8.39 -10.82 -1.81
CA TRP A 162 9.60 -11.40 -1.25
C TRP A 162 10.12 -10.60 -0.05
N ALA A 163 10.15 -9.27 -0.15
CA ALA A 163 10.51 -8.40 0.96
C ALA A 163 9.57 -8.60 2.16
N GLY A 164 8.28 -8.82 1.93
CA GLY A 164 7.30 -9.06 2.99
C GLY A 164 7.48 -10.38 3.73
N LEU A 165 8.10 -11.37 3.07
CA LEU A 165 8.43 -12.65 3.70
C LEU A 165 9.78 -12.62 4.44
N ASN A 166 10.74 -11.80 4.00
CA ASN A 166 12.12 -11.88 4.46
C ASN A 166 12.55 -10.71 5.36
N ILE A 167 11.89 -9.55 5.26
CA ILE A 167 12.28 -8.34 5.98
C ILE A 167 11.41 -8.15 7.23
N LYS A 168 12.06 -8.04 8.39
CA LYS A 168 11.39 -7.80 9.69
C LYS A 168 11.73 -6.46 10.34
N SER A 169 12.86 -5.85 9.96
CA SER A 169 13.32 -4.59 10.54
C SER A 169 12.50 -3.40 10.01
N PRO A 170 12.02 -2.48 10.86
CA PRO A 170 11.29 -1.28 10.44
C PRO A 170 12.07 -0.40 9.44
N ALA A 171 13.39 -0.28 9.63
CA ALA A 171 14.25 0.49 8.73
C ALA A 171 14.36 -0.18 7.35
N ALA A 172 14.52 -1.50 7.32
CA ALA A 172 14.58 -2.26 6.07
C ALA A 172 13.23 -2.26 5.33
N VAL A 173 12.10 -2.26 6.06
CA VAL A 173 10.75 -2.07 5.49
C VAL A 173 10.61 -0.69 4.84
N ALA A 174 11.16 0.37 5.47
CA ALA A 174 11.15 1.71 4.90
C ALA A 174 11.97 1.78 3.60
N VAL A 175 13.18 1.24 3.59
CA VAL A 175 14.02 1.17 2.39
C VAL A 175 13.34 0.35 1.28
N ALA A 176 12.78 -0.81 1.62
CA ALA A 176 12.04 -1.64 0.66
C ALA A 176 10.84 -0.90 0.06
N ALA A 177 10.11 -0.13 0.87
CA ALA A 177 8.98 0.67 0.39
C ALA A 177 9.40 1.78 -0.59
N LEU A 178 10.54 2.44 -0.34
CA LEU A 178 11.10 3.43 -1.26
C LEU A 178 11.48 2.80 -2.60
N VAL A 179 12.21 1.67 -2.56
CA VAL A 179 12.59 0.91 -3.76
C VAL A 179 11.36 0.42 -4.53
N MET A 180 10.34 -0.08 -3.83
CA MET A 180 9.08 -0.48 -4.44
C MET A 180 8.37 0.70 -5.08
N GLY A 181 8.28 1.84 -4.39
CA GLY A 181 7.72 3.06 -4.95
C GLY A 181 8.40 3.45 -6.26
N ALA A 182 9.74 3.37 -6.29
CA ALA A 182 10.53 3.71 -7.47
C ALA A 182 10.25 2.75 -8.61
N ALA A 183 10.15 1.45 -8.32
CA ALA A 183 9.86 0.43 -9.31
C ALA A 183 8.45 0.59 -9.92
N VAL A 184 7.43 0.86 -9.11
CA VAL A 184 6.06 1.07 -9.61
C VAL A 184 5.96 2.38 -10.38
N SER A 185 6.59 3.46 -9.91
CA SER A 185 6.70 4.71 -10.69
C SER A 185 7.42 4.50 -12.01
N SER A 186 8.51 3.70 -12.03
CA SER A 186 9.25 3.37 -13.26
C SER A 186 8.38 2.60 -14.24
N MET A 187 7.57 1.65 -13.77
CA MET A 187 6.59 0.97 -14.62
C MET A 187 5.60 1.96 -15.23
N HIS A 188 5.04 2.86 -14.41
CA HIS A 188 4.08 3.86 -14.88
C HIS A 188 4.70 4.75 -15.97
N TYR A 189 5.87 5.33 -15.72
CA TYR A 189 6.53 6.19 -16.69
C TYR A 189 7.00 5.43 -17.95
N THR A 190 7.41 4.16 -17.82
CA THR A 190 7.67 3.30 -18.99
C THR A 190 6.40 3.11 -19.82
N GLY A 191 5.25 2.89 -19.16
CA GLY A 191 3.96 2.82 -19.82
C GLY A 191 3.57 4.13 -20.51
N MET A 192 3.88 5.28 -19.90
CA MET A 192 3.65 6.60 -20.49
C MET A 192 4.58 6.91 -21.66
N ILE A 193 5.84 6.48 -21.62
CA ILE A 193 6.78 6.60 -22.76
C ILE A 193 6.29 5.78 -23.97
N ALA A 194 5.57 4.67 -23.72
CA ALA A 194 4.96 3.87 -24.78
C ALA A 194 3.81 4.58 -25.52
N VAL A 195 3.32 5.71 -25.01
CA VAL A 195 2.12 6.38 -25.51
C VAL A 195 2.47 7.46 -26.52
N SER A 196 1.77 7.45 -27.65
CA SER A 196 1.74 8.57 -28.59
C SER A 196 0.29 9.02 -28.82
N VAL A 197 0.06 10.33 -28.84
CA VAL A 197 -1.28 10.91 -28.99
C VAL A 197 -1.37 11.70 -30.29
N HIS A 198 -2.29 11.27 -31.16
CA HIS A 198 -2.65 12.01 -32.37
C HIS A 198 -3.91 12.80 -32.08
N VAL A 199 -3.74 14.10 -31.86
CA VAL A 199 -4.83 15.04 -31.57
C VAL A 199 -5.55 15.40 -32.87
N THR A 200 -6.87 15.30 -32.86
CA THR A 200 -7.76 15.76 -33.93
C THR A 200 -8.57 16.93 -33.38
N PRO A 201 -8.29 18.18 -33.79
CA PRO A 201 -8.99 19.35 -33.27
C PRO A 201 -10.50 19.22 -33.42
N SER A 202 -11.23 19.45 -32.33
CA SER A 202 -12.70 19.39 -32.27
C SER A 202 -13.19 20.38 -31.23
N GLY A 203 -14.28 21.08 -31.54
CA GLY A 203 -14.98 21.98 -30.61
C GLY A 203 -16.17 21.33 -29.89
N ALA A 204 -16.37 20.02 -30.04
CA ALA A 204 -17.42 19.30 -29.33
C ALA A 204 -17.04 19.10 -27.85
N ASP A 205 -18.03 19.02 -26.97
CA ASP A 205 -17.77 18.73 -25.55
C ASP A 205 -17.30 17.28 -25.37
N LEU A 206 -16.26 17.08 -24.55
CA LEU A 206 -15.80 15.74 -24.18
C LEU A 206 -16.73 15.13 -23.12
N PRO A 207 -17.22 13.90 -23.31
CA PRO A 207 -17.99 13.21 -22.28
C PRO A 207 -17.10 12.81 -21.10
N GLY A 208 -17.69 12.70 -19.91
CA GLY A 208 -17.00 12.31 -18.69
C GLY A 208 -16.78 13.48 -17.72
N ALA A 209 -15.87 13.30 -16.78
CA ALA A 209 -15.55 14.31 -15.77
C ALA A 209 -14.13 14.85 -15.95
N THR A 210 -13.93 16.13 -15.67
CA THR A 210 -12.58 16.71 -15.62
C THR A 210 -11.78 16.13 -14.46
N ALA A 211 -10.45 16.26 -14.54
CA ALA A 211 -9.57 15.81 -13.48
C ALA A 211 -9.88 16.49 -12.13
N MET A 212 -10.18 17.79 -12.15
CA MET A 212 -10.47 18.57 -10.93
C MET A 212 -11.83 18.25 -10.32
N GLN A 213 -12.83 17.86 -11.12
CA GLN A 213 -14.15 17.49 -10.62
C GLN A 213 -14.17 16.12 -9.96
N PHE A 214 -13.36 15.18 -10.44
CA PHE A 214 -13.48 13.77 -10.04
C PHE A 214 -12.17 13.16 -9.53
N ILE A 215 -11.09 13.24 -10.30
CA ILE A 215 -9.82 12.59 -9.97
C ILE A 215 -9.19 13.22 -8.73
N PHE A 216 -9.13 14.56 -8.66
CA PHE A 216 -8.49 15.27 -7.57
C PHE A 216 -9.17 15.00 -6.21
N PRO A 217 -10.51 15.15 -6.04
CA PRO A 217 -11.17 14.81 -4.79
C PRO A 217 -11.01 13.33 -4.40
N LEU A 218 -11.07 12.41 -5.37
CA LEU A 218 -10.91 10.98 -5.11
C LEU A 218 -9.47 10.65 -4.67
N ALA A 219 -8.47 11.23 -5.32
CA ALA A 219 -7.07 11.08 -4.94
C ALA A 219 -6.78 11.62 -3.53
N VAL A 220 -7.35 12.78 -3.17
CA VAL A 220 -7.25 13.35 -1.82
C VAL A 220 -7.93 12.44 -0.79
N GLY A 221 -9.12 11.92 -1.09
CA GLY A 221 -9.85 11.00 -0.20
C GLY A 221 -9.07 9.70 0.04
N LEU A 222 -8.57 9.07 -1.02
CA LEU A 222 -7.77 7.85 -0.93
C LEU A 222 -6.41 8.10 -0.28
N GLY A 223 -5.79 9.25 -0.53
CA GLY A 223 -4.56 9.65 0.14
C GLY A 223 -4.74 9.86 1.64
N SER A 224 -5.83 10.52 2.04
CA SER A 224 -6.22 10.68 3.46
C SER A 224 -6.46 9.32 4.12
N TYR A 225 -7.17 8.41 3.44
CA TYR A 225 -7.37 7.04 3.90
C TYR A 225 -6.04 6.30 4.13
N LEU A 226 -5.09 6.40 3.19
CA LEU A 226 -3.77 5.79 3.30
C LEU A 226 -2.98 6.36 4.48
N PHE A 227 -2.99 7.68 4.64
CA PHE A 227 -2.28 8.35 5.73
C PHE A 227 -2.83 7.95 7.09
N ILE A 228 -4.15 8.00 7.28
CA ILE A 228 -4.82 7.63 8.53
C ILE A 228 -4.59 6.15 8.85
N THR A 229 -4.74 5.26 7.86
CA THR A 229 -4.50 3.83 8.05
C THR A 229 -3.04 3.55 8.39
N SER A 230 -2.10 4.25 7.73
CA SER A 230 -0.67 4.15 8.03
C SER A 230 -0.36 4.58 9.46
N ALA A 231 -0.91 5.72 9.92
CA ALA A 231 -0.78 6.18 11.29
C ALA A 231 -1.36 5.17 12.29
N PHE A 232 -2.56 4.64 12.03
CA PHE A 232 -3.18 3.61 12.86
C PHE A 232 -2.33 2.33 12.93
N VAL A 233 -1.76 1.89 11.81
CA VAL A 233 -0.88 0.72 11.77
C VAL A 233 0.45 0.98 12.47
N ALA A 234 1.00 2.19 12.36
CA ALA A 234 2.22 2.58 13.05
C ALA A 234 2.05 2.66 14.58
N LEU A 235 0.89 3.15 15.04
CA LEU A 235 0.58 3.30 16.48
C LEU A 235 0.06 2.01 17.11
N SER A 236 -0.47 1.07 16.34
CA SER A 236 -1.02 -0.17 16.90
C SER A 236 0.10 -1.09 17.40
N PRO A 237 0.00 -1.62 18.63
CA PRO A 237 1.04 -2.45 19.23
C PRO A 237 1.41 -3.64 18.35
N THR A 238 2.69 -3.97 18.31
CA THR A 238 3.19 -5.18 17.68
C THR A 238 2.79 -6.42 18.49
N ALA A 239 2.90 -7.61 17.88
CA ALA A 239 2.59 -8.85 18.58
C ALA A 239 3.48 -9.07 19.82
N GLY A 240 4.76 -8.67 19.74
CA GLY A 240 5.70 -8.76 20.86
C GLY A 240 5.32 -7.85 22.03
N GLU A 241 4.91 -6.62 21.76
CA GLU A 241 4.43 -5.69 22.79
C GLU A 241 3.13 -6.20 23.44
N ARG A 242 2.18 -6.72 22.65
CA ARG A 242 0.95 -7.34 23.21
C ARG A 242 1.26 -8.52 24.12
N SER A 243 2.22 -9.36 23.76
CA SER A 243 2.66 -10.48 24.61
C SER A 243 3.32 -9.97 25.88
N ALA A 244 4.17 -8.93 25.81
CA ALA A 244 4.81 -8.32 26.98
C ALA A 244 3.79 -7.68 27.93
N TYR A 245 2.80 -6.93 27.42
CA TYR A 245 1.71 -6.40 28.24
C TYR A 245 0.90 -7.50 28.90
N ARG A 246 0.56 -8.57 28.16
CA ARG A 246 -0.19 -9.70 28.72
C ARG A 246 0.60 -10.46 29.78
N SER A 247 1.91 -10.63 29.59
CA SER A 247 2.79 -11.22 30.59
C SER A 247 2.92 -10.35 31.84
N ALA A 248 3.02 -9.02 31.67
CA ALA A 248 3.05 -8.09 32.80
C ALA A 248 1.73 -8.11 33.59
N GLU A 249 0.58 -8.11 32.90
CA GLU A 249 -0.75 -8.21 33.53
C GLU A 249 -0.92 -9.54 34.28
N LEU A 250 -0.50 -10.67 33.70
CA LEU A 250 -0.50 -11.96 34.39
C LEU A 250 0.46 -12.00 35.57
N THR A 251 1.57 -11.26 35.52
CA THR A 251 2.51 -11.17 36.65
C THR A 251 1.91 -10.36 37.80
N ASP A 252 1.20 -9.27 37.49
CA ASP A 252 0.50 -8.42 38.46
C ASP A 252 -0.67 -9.16 39.13
N LEU A 253 -1.47 -9.89 38.36
CA LEU A 253 -2.57 -10.72 38.88
C LEU A 253 -2.09 -11.87 39.79
N ASN A 254 -0.89 -12.40 39.54
CA ASN A 254 -0.29 -13.47 40.34
C ASN A 254 0.63 -12.95 41.45
N ALA A 255 0.74 -11.63 41.62
CA ALA A 255 1.52 -11.06 42.71
C ALA A 255 0.88 -11.45 44.06
N PRO A 256 1.66 -11.93 45.05
CA PRO A 256 1.13 -12.23 46.37
C PRO A 256 0.50 -10.97 46.98
N PRO A 257 -0.64 -11.09 47.70
CA PRO A 257 -1.29 -9.94 48.31
C PRO A 257 -0.28 -9.21 49.20
N ALA A 258 -0.18 -7.89 49.02
CA ALA A 258 0.70 -7.06 49.84
C ALA A 258 0.44 -7.38 51.31
N ALA A 259 1.50 -7.79 52.03
CA ALA A 259 1.40 -8.13 53.43
C ALA A 259 0.71 -6.99 54.17
N SER A 260 -0.44 -7.27 54.78
CA SER A 260 -1.18 -6.24 55.52
C SER A 260 -0.28 -5.72 56.64
N PRO A 261 -0.28 -4.40 56.95
CA PRO A 261 0.60 -3.82 57.98
C PRO A 261 0.45 -4.40 59.40
N ARG A 262 -0.44 -5.38 59.63
CA ARG A 262 -0.82 -5.89 60.94
C ARG A 262 0.09 -6.98 61.52
N ASP A 263 0.99 -7.59 60.75
CA ASP A 263 1.83 -8.69 61.25
C ASP A 263 3.17 -8.27 61.87
N ALA A 264 3.51 -6.97 61.86
CA ALA A 264 4.80 -6.48 62.33
C ALA A 264 4.89 -6.19 63.85
N SER A 265 3.85 -6.50 64.65
CA SER A 265 3.78 -6.05 66.06
C SER A 265 3.50 -7.16 67.08
N THR A 266 4.22 -8.28 67.04
CA THR A 266 4.24 -9.22 68.18
C THR A 266 5.65 -9.31 68.77
N PRO A 267 5.96 -8.58 69.87
CA PRO A 267 7.26 -8.69 70.52
C PRO A 267 7.35 -10.00 71.30
N GLU A 268 8.38 -10.77 70.97
CA GLU A 268 8.75 -12.06 71.56
C GLU A 268 9.11 -11.88 73.05
N ARG A 269 8.29 -12.46 73.94
CA ARG A 269 8.47 -12.34 75.40
C ARG A 269 9.60 -13.28 75.86
N MET A 270 10.78 -12.70 76.05
CA MET A 270 11.96 -13.36 76.61
C MET A 270 11.66 -13.94 78.01
N ARG A 271 11.64 -15.27 78.13
CA ARG A 271 11.58 -15.99 79.41
C ARG A 271 12.99 -16.11 79.99
N THR A 272 13.27 -15.40 81.07
CA THR A 272 14.46 -15.64 81.90
C THR A 272 14.09 -16.61 83.03
N SER A 273 14.56 -17.85 82.91
CA SER A 273 14.65 -18.82 84.01
C SER A 273 15.99 -18.63 84.73
N GLY A 274 15.96 -18.38 86.04
CA GLY A 274 17.14 -18.40 86.90
C GLY A 274 16.89 -19.31 88.12
N PRO A 275 17.87 -20.11 88.57
CA PRO A 275 17.81 -20.77 89.86
C PRO A 275 18.73 -20.11 90.92
N LEU A 276 18.20 -20.13 92.15
CA LEU A 276 18.80 -19.90 93.49
C LEU A 276 19.17 -18.45 93.87
#